data_AF-R5PMW4-F1
#
_entry.id   AF-R5PMW4-F1
#
_cell.length_a   1.000
_cell.length_b   1.000
_cell.length_c   1.000
_cell.angle_alpha   90.00
_cell.angle_beta   90.00
_cell.angle_gamma   90.00
#
_symmetry.space_group_name_H-M   'P 1'
#
loop_
_entity.id
_entity.type
_entity.pdbx_description
1 polymer ?
#
loop_
_entity_poly.entity_id
_entity_poly.type
_entity_poly.pdbx_seq_one_letter_code
_entity_poly.pdbx_strand_id
1 'polypeptide(L)'
;MKFKYNLLNLTERAEDLSGLEVVRYVYGYDGLKNRAISGAGIEYVYLGSLTYMGFAQSLNPESIVFPEGRITFSGQVPQTYYHLTDHLGSVRAILSSDGSVRERNDYYPFGARHSRSDYPQLAQNRYKYNGKESQQNWKRQQRTVGAILRIEKKRTV
;
A
#
# COMPACT_ATOMS: atom_id res chain seq x y z
N MET A 1 11.73 -5.09 -15.34
CA MET A 1 11.64 -5.50 -13.92
C MET A 1 12.18 -6.90 -13.82
N LYS A 2 13.02 -7.17 -12.82
CA LYS A 2 13.51 -8.49 -12.44
C LYS A 2 13.04 -8.77 -11.02
N PHE A 3 12.57 -9.99 -10.75
CA PHE A 3 12.08 -10.39 -9.44
C PHE A 3 12.94 -11.52 -8.88
N LYS A 4 13.26 -11.43 -7.60
CA LYS A 4 13.95 -12.47 -6.84
C LYS A 4 13.03 -12.94 -5.73
N TYR A 5 13.06 -14.24 -5.45
CA TYR A 5 12.16 -14.90 -4.54
C TYR A 5 12.94 -15.57 -3.42
N ASN A 6 12.35 -15.63 -2.23
CA ASN A 6 12.92 -16.35 -1.09
C ASN A 6 12.58 -17.85 -1.16
N LEU A 7 13.00 -18.60 -0.14
CA LEU A 7 12.75 -20.05 -0.01
C LEU A 7 11.25 -20.42 0.10
N LEU A 8 10.38 -19.47 0.46
CA LEU A 8 8.93 -19.66 0.50
C LEU A 8 8.25 -19.30 -0.82
N ASN A 9 9.02 -19.03 -1.88
CA ASN A 9 8.54 -18.54 -3.17
C ASN A 9 7.74 -17.21 -3.07
N LEU A 10 8.09 -16.38 -2.08
CA LEU A 10 7.56 -15.02 -1.92
C LEU A 10 8.53 -14.02 -2.54
N THR A 11 8.00 -12.94 -3.11
CA THR A 11 8.82 -11.91 -3.76
C THR A 11 9.72 -11.23 -2.74
N GLU A 12 11.01 -11.52 -2.71
CA GLU A 12 11.94 -10.92 -1.75
C GLU A 12 12.44 -9.57 -2.24
N ARG A 13 12.66 -9.43 -3.55
CA ARG A 13 13.27 -8.23 -4.13
C ARG A 13 12.77 -8.00 -5.54
N ALA A 14 12.52 -6.74 -5.88
CA ALA A 14 12.27 -6.30 -7.23
C ALA A 14 13.35 -5.29 -7.66
N GLU A 15 13.91 -5.52 -8.83
CA GLU A 15 14.92 -4.68 -9.45
C GLU A 15 14.40 -4.12 -10.78
N ASP A 16 14.86 -2.92 -11.14
CA ASP A 16 14.63 -2.40 -12.49
C ASP A 16 15.47 -3.18 -13.53
N LEU A 17 15.41 -2.77 -14.80
CA LEU A 17 16.17 -3.46 -15.85
C LEU A 17 17.69 -3.22 -15.74
N SER A 18 18.11 -2.15 -15.06
CA SER A 18 19.52 -1.82 -14.80
C SER A 18 20.11 -2.57 -13.61
N GLY A 19 19.27 -3.24 -12.82
CA GLY A 19 19.69 -3.98 -11.62
C GLY A 19 19.58 -3.16 -10.32
N LEU A 20 19.06 -1.93 -10.38
CA LEU A 20 18.80 -1.12 -9.20
C LEU A 20 17.64 -1.72 -8.40
N GLU A 21 17.81 -1.85 -7.08
CA GLU A 21 16.74 -2.29 -6.19
C GLU A 21 15.63 -1.23 -6.15
N VAL A 22 14.41 -1.62 -6.49
CA VAL A 22 13.23 -0.77 -6.36
C VAL A 22 12.58 -0.98 -4.99
N VAL A 23 12.50 -2.23 -4.57
CA VAL A 23 11.95 -2.61 -3.27
C VAL A 23 12.48 -3.98 -2.84
N ARG A 24 12.65 -4.13 -1.53
CA ARG A 24 12.92 -5.39 -0.82
C ARG A 24 11.84 -5.63 0.21
N TYR A 25 11.40 -6.88 0.33
CA TYR A 25 10.39 -7.31 1.27
C TYR A 25 10.98 -8.29 2.29
N VAL A 26 10.50 -8.23 3.53
CA VAL A 26 10.86 -9.19 4.58
C VAL A 26 9.58 -9.85 5.06
N TYR A 27 9.61 -11.18 5.13
CA TYR A 27 8.49 -12.01 5.54
C TYR A 27 8.82 -12.79 6.80
N GLY A 28 7.81 -13.09 7.62
CA GLY A 28 7.89 -14.10 8.66
C GLY A 28 7.92 -15.52 8.08
N TYR A 29 8.18 -16.51 8.94
CA TYR A 29 8.13 -17.93 8.57
C TYR A 29 6.72 -18.37 8.14
N ASP A 30 5.70 -17.64 8.58
CA ASP A 30 4.28 -17.81 8.24
C ASP A 30 3.90 -17.18 6.90
N GLY A 31 4.85 -16.56 6.20
CA GLY A 31 4.64 -15.88 4.93
C GLY A 31 3.98 -14.51 5.06
N LEU A 32 3.79 -13.98 6.29
CA LEU A 32 3.28 -12.63 6.49
C LEU A 32 4.37 -11.59 6.19
N LYS A 33 3.99 -10.56 5.42
CA LYS A 33 4.89 -9.45 5.08
C LYS A 33 5.08 -8.53 6.29
N ASN A 34 6.27 -8.52 6.85
CA ASN A 34 6.66 -7.73 8.02
C ASN A 34 7.29 -6.39 7.62
N ARG A 35 8.02 -6.33 6.50
CA ARG A 35 8.72 -5.11 6.06
C ARG A 35 8.63 -4.90 4.55
N ALA A 36 8.61 -3.65 4.12
CA ALA A 36 8.80 -3.23 2.72
C ALA A 36 9.75 -2.04 2.67
N ILE A 37 10.92 -2.22 2.07
CA ILE A 37 12.03 -1.25 2.06
C ILE A 37 12.26 -0.83 0.61
N SER A 38 12.10 0.46 0.31
CA SER A 38 12.40 1.02 -1.00
C SER A 38 13.91 1.06 -1.26
N GLY A 39 14.31 1.14 -2.54
CA GLY A 39 15.70 1.40 -2.91
C GLY A 39 16.28 2.70 -2.33
N ALA A 40 15.42 3.64 -1.93
CA ALA A 40 15.79 4.89 -1.26
C ALA A 40 15.88 4.77 0.27
N GLY A 41 15.69 3.57 0.83
CA GLY A 41 15.75 3.33 2.28
C GLY A 41 14.48 3.69 3.06
N ILE A 42 13.45 4.25 2.39
CA ILE A 42 12.13 4.43 3.01
C ILE A 42 11.53 3.05 3.26
N GLU A 43 11.06 2.84 4.47
CA GLU A 43 10.60 1.57 4.96
C GLU A 43 9.19 1.65 5.53
N TYR A 44 8.40 0.60 5.31
CA TYR A 44 7.21 0.30 6.08
C TYR A 44 7.43 -0.95 6.92
N VAL A 45 7.16 -0.86 8.24
CA VAL A 45 7.18 -1.98 9.18
C VAL A 45 5.77 -2.29 9.63
N TYR A 46 5.41 -3.56 9.63
CA TYR A 46 4.06 -4.04 9.83
C TYR A 46 3.97 -4.92 11.08
N LEU A 47 3.16 -4.47 12.04
CA LEU A 47 2.93 -5.14 13.32
C LEU A 47 1.41 -5.36 13.47
N GLY A 48 0.92 -6.40 12.80
CA GLY A 48 -0.51 -6.64 12.66
C GLY A 48 -1.20 -5.47 11.95
N SER A 49 -2.17 -4.86 12.62
CA SER A 49 -2.91 -3.69 12.11
C SER A 49 -2.11 -2.38 12.16
N LEU A 50 -1.07 -2.29 12.98
CA LEU A 50 -0.24 -1.10 13.12
C LEU A 50 0.87 -1.10 12.06
N THR A 51 1.02 0.03 11.38
CA THR A 51 2.10 0.27 10.42
C THR A 51 2.95 1.45 10.85
N TYR A 52 4.27 1.26 10.84
CA TYR A 52 5.25 2.33 10.94
C TYR A 52 5.84 2.65 9.58
N MET A 53 6.30 3.89 9.41
CA MET A 53 7.01 4.33 8.22
C MET A 53 8.18 5.25 8.59
N GLY A 54 9.27 5.15 7.84
CA GLY A 54 10.41 6.04 7.98
C GLY A 54 11.68 5.43 7.39
N PHE A 55 12.79 5.56 8.12
CA PHE A 55 14.06 4.92 7.79
C PHE A 55 14.43 3.93 8.89
N ALA A 56 15.40 3.04 8.63
CA ALA A 56 15.74 1.90 9.50
C ALA A 56 15.92 2.24 11.00
N GLN A 57 16.38 3.45 11.35
CA GLN A 57 16.60 3.89 12.73
C GLN A 57 15.67 5.04 13.17
N SER A 58 14.71 5.42 12.33
CA SER A 58 13.76 6.51 12.61
C SER A 58 12.42 6.17 11.97
N LEU A 59 11.61 5.44 12.73
CA LEU A 59 10.27 5.00 12.34
C LEU A 59 9.25 5.80 13.13
N ASN A 60 8.23 6.30 12.43
CA ASN A 60 7.09 6.96 13.04
C ASN A 60 5.83 6.11 12.80
N PRO A 61 4.85 6.13 13.72
CA PRO A 61 3.54 5.57 13.44
C PRO A 61 3.00 6.17 12.14
N GLU A 62 2.57 5.33 11.22
CA GLU A 62 2.02 5.77 9.94
C GLU A 62 0.51 5.55 9.91
N SER A 63 0.05 4.39 10.39
CA SER A 63 -1.38 4.14 10.55
C SER A 63 -1.75 2.90 11.36
N ILE A 64 -3.03 2.83 11.72
CA ILE A 64 -3.71 1.63 12.22
C ILE A 64 -4.84 1.28 11.27
N VAL A 65 -4.92 0.04 10.79
CA VAL A 65 -6.04 -0.48 9.98
C VAL A 65 -7.06 -1.19 10.87
N PHE A 66 -8.34 -0.97 10.59
CA PHE A 66 -9.47 -1.68 11.20
C PHE A 66 -10.43 -2.14 10.08
N PRO A 67 -11.43 -3.00 10.37
CA PRO A 67 -12.19 -3.66 9.30
C PRO A 67 -12.84 -2.70 8.30
N GLU A 68 -13.37 -1.56 8.76
CA GLU A 68 -14.06 -0.57 7.95
C GLU A 68 -13.20 0.64 7.57
N GLY A 69 -11.87 0.62 7.82
CA GLY A 69 -11.08 1.82 7.57
C GLY A 69 -9.69 1.84 8.16
N ARG A 70 -9.20 3.05 8.39
CA ARG A 70 -7.83 3.29 8.84
C ARG A 70 -7.69 4.63 9.55
N ILE A 71 -6.87 4.66 10.59
CA ILE A 71 -6.42 5.87 11.27
C ILE A 71 -5.01 6.20 10.79
N THR A 72 -4.74 7.43 10.35
CA THR A 72 -3.42 7.87 9.85
C THR A 72 -2.81 8.93 10.75
N PHE A 73 -1.49 8.92 10.93
CA PHE A 73 -0.75 9.82 11.81
C PHE A 73 0.07 10.90 11.07
N SER A 74 -0.35 11.30 9.88
CA SER A 74 0.41 12.23 9.01
C SER A 74 0.39 13.71 9.44
N GLY A 75 -0.13 14.03 10.63
CA GLY A 75 -0.29 15.39 11.13
C GLY A 75 -0.42 15.41 12.65
N GLN A 76 -0.64 16.59 13.23
CA GLN A 76 -0.74 16.76 14.69
C GLN A 76 -1.88 15.96 15.32
N VAL A 77 -2.98 15.80 14.58
CA VAL A 77 -4.17 15.06 15.01
C VAL A 77 -4.38 13.86 14.08
N PRO A 78 -4.49 12.63 14.62
CA PRO A 78 -4.80 11.45 13.83
C PRO A 78 -6.09 11.64 13.03
N GLN A 79 -6.09 11.19 11.77
CA GLN A 79 -7.26 11.26 10.89
C GLN A 79 -7.84 9.88 10.67
N THR A 80 -9.16 9.75 10.84
CA THR A 80 -9.88 8.50 10.58
C THR A 80 -10.52 8.55 9.21
N TYR A 81 -10.25 7.53 8.42
CA TYR A 81 -10.83 7.32 7.09
C TYR A 81 -11.61 6.02 7.06
N TYR A 82 -12.83 6.08 6.55
CA TYR A 82 -13.72 4.93 6.41
C TYR A 82 -13.73 4.45 4.95
N HIS A 83 -13.61 3.14 4.75
CA HIS A 83 -13.58 2.49 3.45
C HIS A 83 -14.94 1.89 3.14
N LEU A 84 -15.58 2.35 2.07
CA LEU A 84 -16.71 1.65 1.47
C LEU A 84 -16.18 0.64 0.47
N THR A 85 -16.46 -0.63 0.71
CA THR A 85 -15.95 -1.74 -0.10
C THR A 85 -17.05 -2.39 -0.93
N ASP A 86 -16.69 -2.96 -2.08
CA ASP A 86 -17.56 -3.88 -2.80
C ASP A 86 -17.52 -5.30 -2.20
N HIS A 87 -18.32 -6.20 -2.74
CA HIS A 87 -18.43 -7.60 -2.29
C HIS A 87 -17.10 -8.40 -2.38
N LEU A 88 -16.09 -7.88 -3.08
CA LEU A 88 -14.76 -8.47 -3.16
C LEU A 88 -13.76 -7.77 -2.23
N GLY A 89 -14.22 -6.81 -1.41
CA GLY A 89 -13.38 -6.04 -0.51
C GLY A 89 -12.61 -4.89 -1.18
N SER A 90 -12.88 -4.56 -2.45
CA SER A 90 -12.19 -3.45 -3.12
C SER A 90 -12.72 -2.11 -2.61
N VAL A 91 -11.84 -1.16 -2.28
CA VAL A 91 -12.23 0.16 -1.77
C VAL A 91 -12.81 1.02 -2.89
N ARG A 92 -14.14 1.21 -2.91
CA ARG A 92 -14.90 1.99 -3.90
C ARG A 92 -14.96 3.47 -3.54
N ALA A 93 -15.01 3.80 -2.26
CA ALA A 93 -14.94 5.17 -1.77
C ALA A 93 -14.26 5.25 -0.40
N ILE A 94 -13.71 6.42 -0.10
CA ILE A 94 -13.17 6.76 1.22
C ILE A 94 -13.84 8.02 1.73
N LEU A 95 -14.28 7.99 2.99
CA LEU A 95 -14.88 9.12 3.69
C LEU A 95 -13.99 9.55 4.85
N SER A 96 -13.91 10.85 5.13
CA SER A 96 -13.38 11.36 6.41
C SER A 96 -14.44 11.29 7.51
N SER A 97 -14.04 11.59 8.74
CA SER A 97 -14.92 11.58 9.93
C SER A 97 -16.13 12.50 9.86
N ASP A 98 -16.08 13.54 9.03
CA ASP A 98 -17.18 14.47 8.73
C ASP A 98 -18.14 13.97 7.64
N GLY A 99 -17.91 12.78 7.07
CA GLY A 99 -18.68 12.23 5.95
C GLY A 99 -18.28 12.76 4.57
N SER A 100 -17.27 13.63 4.48
CA SER A 100 -16.77 14.13 3.19
C SER A 100 -16.10 13.02 2.39
N VAL A 101 -16.42 12.90 1.10
CA VAL A 101 -15.78 11.92 0.20
C VAL A 101 -14.36 12.39 -0.16
N ARG A 102 -13.36 11.62 0.26
CA ARG A 102 -11.93 11.89 0.06
C ARG A 102 -11.35 11.12 -1.12
N GLU A 103 -11.96 10.00 -1.48
CA GLU A 103 -11.54 9.23 -2.63
C GLU A 103 -12.71 8.46 -3.25
N ARG A 104 -12.68 8.29 -4.57
CA ARG A 104 -13.50 7.31 -5.30
C ARG A 104 -12.65 6.47 -6.24
N ASN A 105 -12.98 5.19 -6.37
CA ASN A 105 -12.31 4.27 -7.28
C ASN A 105 -13.31 3.40 -8.04
N ASP A 106 -13.09 3.33 -9.35
CA ASP A 106 -13.69 2.34 -10.23
C ASP A 106 -12.60 1.35 -10.66
N TYR A 107 -12.94 0.06 -10.72
CA TYR A 107 -12.03 -1.01 -11.10
C TYR A 107 -12.58 -1.80 -12.28
N TYR A 108 -11.70 -2.11 -13.23
CA TYR A 108 -11.95 -3.19 -14.19
C TYR A 108 -11.93 -4.55 -13.48
N PRO A 109 -12.50 -5.62 -14.06
CA PRO A 109 -12.63 -6.93 -13.41
C PRO A 109 -11.32 -7.53 -12.87
N PHE A 110 -10.17 -7.17 -13.46
CA PHE A 110 -8.86 -7.67 -13.05
C PHE A 110 -8.04 -6.66 -12.21
N GLY A 111 -8.70 -5.64 -11.68
CA GLY A 111 -8.14 -4.76 -10.65
C GLY A 111 -7.40 -3.52 -11.14
N ALA A 112 -7.32 -3.30 -12.45
CA ALA A 112 -6.86 -2.03 -12.99
C ALA A 112 -7.86 -0.93 -12.59
N ARG A 113 -7.37 0.17 -12.02
CA ARG A 113 -8.21 1.34 -11.70
C ARG A 113 -8.61 2.03 -13.01
N HIS A 114 -9.90 2.25 -13.18
CA HIS A 114 -10.44 3.10 -14.24
C HIS A 114 -10.14 4.56 -13.88
N SER A 115 -9.36 5.24 -14.71
CA SER A 115 -8.89 6.60 -14.41
C SER A 115 -9.98 7.62 -14.68
N ARG A 116 -10.37 8.35 -13.64
CA ARG A 116 -11.30 9.48 -13.68
C ARG A 116 -10.65 10.70 -13.04
N SER A 117 -10.57 11.80 -13.79
CA SER A 117 -9.99 13.07 -13.33
C SER A 117 -10.93 13.85 -12.43
N ASP A 118 -12.24 13.63 -12.54
CA ASP A 118 -13.28 14.28 -11.76
C ASP A 118 -13.49 13.64 -10.37
N TYR A 119 -12.88 12.49 -10.11
CA TYR A 119 -12.96 11.84 -8.80
C TYR A 119 -11.93 12.40 -7.82
N PRO A 120 -12.32 12.70 -6.56
CA PRO A 120 -11.34 13.05 -5.54
C PRO A 120 -10.38 11.87 -5.33
N GLN A 121 -9.11 12.16 -5.06
CA GLN A 121 -8.07 11.16 -4.80
C GLN A 121 -7.31 11.48 -3.53
N LEU A 122 -7.31 10.55 -2.57
CA LEU A 122 -6.56 10.69 -1.34
C LEU A 122 -5.11 10.25 -1.58
N ALA A 123 -4.19 11.21 -1.60
CA ALA A 123 -2.79 10.97 -1.97
C ALA A 123 -2.09 9.88 -1.15
N GLN A 124 -2.50 9.67 0.10
CA GLN A 124 -1.88 8.72 1.04
C GLN A 124 -2.63 7.39 1.16
N ASN A 125 -3.71 7.17 0.40
CA ASN A 125 -4.40 5.90 0.46
C ASN A 125 -3.60 4.80 -0.25
N ARG A 126 -3.20 3.78 0.51
CA ARG A 126 -2.50 2.60 -0.01
C ARG A 126 -3.44 1.40 -0.25
N TYR A 127 -4.65 1.37 0.30
CA TYR A 127 -5.56 0.22 0.20
C TYR A 127 -6.56 0.40 -0.93
N LYS A 128 -6.58 -0.52 -1.89
CA LYS A 128 -7.31 -0.34 -3.16
C LYS A 128 -8.09 -1.61 -3.51
N TYR A 129 -7.77 -2.23 -4.64
CA TYR A 129 -8.45 -3.40 -5.18
C TYR A 129 -8.32 -4.62 -4.26
N ASN A 130 -9.42 -5.32 -4.01
CA ASN A 130 -9.51 -6.53 -3.18
C ASN A 130 -8.92 -6.35 -1.76
N GLY A 131 -9.07 -5.15 -1.19
CA GLY A 131 -8.55 -4.76 0.12
C GLY A 131 -7.02 -4.74 0.22
N LYS A 132 -6.31 -4.91 -0.90
CA LYS A 132 -4.86 -5.07 -0.89
C LYS A 132 -4.14 -3.73 -1.03
N GLU A 133 -2.91 -3.71 -0.53
CA GLU A 133 -2.07 -2.52 -0.49
C GLU A 133 -1.30 -2.30 -1.81
N SER A 134 -1.63 -1.21 -2.52
CA SER A 134 -0.96 -0.75 -3.73
C SER A 134 0.53 -0.54 -3.49
N GLN A 135 1.35 -1.12 -4.37
CA GLN A 135 2.81 -1.01 -4.35
C GLN A 135 3.35 0.09 -5.30
N GLN A 136 2.52 1.06 -5.70
CA GLN A 136 2.89 2.05 -6.75
C GLN A 136 3.79 3.20 -6.25
N ASN A 137 3.76 3.52 -4.95
CA ASN A 137 4.49 4.67 -4.40
C ASN A 137 6.03 4.53 -4.43
N TRP A 138 6.55 3.32 -4.62
CA TRP A 138 7.98 3.02 -4.67
C TRP A 138 8.62 3.39 -6.02
N LYS A 139 7.80 3.80 -7.01
CA LYS A 139 8.26 4.32 -8.31
C LYS A 139 8.43 5.84 -8.35
N ARG A 140 8.07 6.57 -7.28
CA ARG A 140 7.90 8.04 -7.34
C ARG A 140 9.20 8.85 -7.50
N GLN A 141 10.36 8.21 -7.68
CA GLN A 141 11.61 8.88 -8.04
C GLN A 141 12.19 8.51 -9.41
N GLN A 142 11.49 7.75 -10.26
CA GLN A 142 11.95 7.49 -11.62
C GLN A 142 10.82 7.66 -12.64
N ARG A 143 11.02 8.61 -13.56
CA ARG A 143 10.13 8.95 -14.67
C ARG A 143 9.79 7.70 -15.48
N THR A 144 8.50 7.55 -15.79
CA THR A 144 7.92 6.75 -16.87
C THR A 144 8.35 5.29 -16.94
N VAL A 145 7.48 4.36 -16.51
CA VAL A 145 7.02 3.18 -17.29
C VAL A 145 6.01 2.42 -16.41
N GLY A 146 4.80 2.28 -16.97
CA GLY A 146 3.72 1.46 -16.44
C GLY A 146 4.20 0.02 -16.25
N ALA A 147 4.19 -0.44 -15.00
CA ALA A 147 4.23 -1.85 -14.69
C ALA A 147 3.52 -2.01 -13.35
N ILE A 148 2.45 -2.78 -13.38
CA ILE A 148 1.59 -3.15 -12.27
C ILE A 148 2.43 -4.00 -11.32
N LEU A 149 2.88 -3.45 -10.19
CA LEU A 149 3.34 -4.29 -9.09
C LEU A 149 2.12 -5.02 -8.53
N ARG A 150 2.18 -6.36 -8.57
CA ARG A 150 1.15 -7.26 -8.10
C ARG A 150 0.89 -7.00 -6.61
N ILE A 151 -0.39 -6.87 -6.28
CA ILE A 151 -0.84 -6.45 -4.96
C ILE A 151 -0.86 -7.68 -4.03
N GLU A 152 -0.06 -7.68 -2.97
CA GLU A 152 -0.01 -8.75 -1.96
C GLU A 152 -0.95 -8.42 -0.78
N LYS A 153 -1.64 -9.47 -0.27
CA LYS A 153 -2.63 -9.34 0.80
C LYS A 153 -1.92 -9.21 2.15
N LYS A 154 -2.10 -8.05 2.79
CA LYS A 154 -2.15 -7.90 4.25
C LYS A 154 -3.20 -8.86 4.83
N ARG A 155 -2.88 -9.87 5.64
CA ARG A 155 -3.90 -10.36 6.59
C ARG A 155 -4.00 -9.27 7.66
N THR A 156 -5.08 -8.50 7.63
CA THR A 156 -5.56 -7.80 8.81
C THR A 156 -6.52 -8.75 9.51
N VAL A 157 -6.56 -8.69 10.86
CA VAL A 157 -7.44 -9.49 11.71
C VAL A 157 -8.90 -9.26 11.33
#